data_AF-A0A8S3SRB5-F1
#
_entry.id   AF-A0A8S3SRB5-F1
#
_cell.length_a   1.000
_cell.length_b   1.000
_cell.length_c   1.000
_cell.angle_alpha   90.00
_cell.angle_beta   90.00
_cell.angle_gamma   90.00
#
_symmetry.space_group_name_H-M   'P 1'
#
loop_
_entity.id
_entity.type
_entity.pdbx_description
1 polymer ?
#
loop_
_entity_poly.entity_id
_entity_poly.type
_entity_poly.pdbx_seq_one_letter_code
_entity_poly.pdbx_strand_id
1 'polypeptide(L)'
;MSMLKVPFTLVKNNVVICLAGCVEKADIVFLIDASGSVRPANFKKELEFASEMVGNLTIGSDYVHIGVVTFDSQAYMRLKIGQYNETATIQDAILKIPYTSRGTSTDVALQFVLTKVFVPQAGDRPNAKDVLVVLTDGVSIHPANTAKQAYFFKEKHIQVISVGIGGNTNKDELTDMASVPEYVFNVQDFSKLATLQATIKALACNTDAIGCVEKADIVFLVDASGSVGATNFKKELEFVSTILSNFTIDPDHVQVGVVTFDSKTYLRIKLNQYNDTKSIQNAVKGIPYTGQLTKTDIALQFILSKVFVPSAGDRSDAKDVLVILTDGVSGNPLNTAKQAYIYKEKHIQVISVGIGRGANKEELTNMASVPGYVFQVTDFSKLLGIQKTIHALSCNNDGKL
;
A
#
# COMPACT_ATOMS: atom_id res chain seq x y z
N MET A 1 16.89 -8.66 38.05
CA MET A 1 16.47 -9.29 36.78
C MET A 1 14.96 -9.35 36.76
N SER A 2 14.33 -8.36 36.13
CA SER A 2 12.87 -8.25 36.05
C SER A 2 12.40 -8.91 34.76
N MET A 3 11.57 -9.94 34.88
CA MET A 3 10.93 -10.62 33.75
C MET A 3 9.99 -9.64 33.03
N LEU A 4 10.15 -9.48 31.71
CA LEU A 4 9.15 -8.83 30.86
C LEU A 4 7.88 -9.70 30.90
N LYS A 5 6.78 -9.13 31.39
CA LYS A 5 5.43 -9.67 31.21
C LYS A 5 4.94 -9.29 29.81
N VAL A 6 4.92 -10.26 28.91
CA VAL A 6 4.17 -10.18 27.64
C VAL A 6 2.67 -10.33 27.99
N PRO A 7 1.75 -9.52 27.44
CA PRO A 7 0.33 -9.63 27.78
C PRO A 7 -0.28 -10.85 27.06
N PHE A 8 -0.79 -11.77 27.88
CA PHE A 8 -1.79 -12.82 27.62
C PHE A 8 -1.69 -13.69 26.35
N THR A 9 -1.20 -14.91 26.57
CA THR A 9 -1.33 -16.07 25.68
C THR A 9 -2.62 -16.84 26.05
N LEU A 10 -3.55 -16.99 25.11
CA LEU A 10 -4.59 -18.02 25.19
C LEU A 10 -4.11 -19.22 24.37
N VAL A 11 -3.36 -20.12 25.02
CA VAL A 11 -2.95 -21.40 24.43
C VAL A 11 -4.12 -22.37 24.56
N LYS A 12 -4.89 -22.54 23.49
CA LYS A 12 -5.58 -23.81 23.22
C LYS A 12 -5.46 -24.11 21.73
N ASN A 13 -4.85 -25.27 21.44
CA ASN A 13 -4.65 -25.88 20.12
C ASN A 13 -3.75 -25.09 19.15
N ASN A 14 -2.41 -25.12 19.34
CA ASN A 14 -1.36 -24.91 18.32
C ASN A 14 -1.67 -24.06 17.06
N VAL A 15 -2.42 -22.97 17.23
CA VAL A 15 -2.76 -22.00 16.21
C VAL A 15 -2.37 -20.67 16.83
N VAL A 16 -1.24 -20.13 16.40
CA VAL A 16 -0.92 -18.73 16.64
C VAL A 16 -1.89 -17.95 15.77
N ILE A 17 -2.98 -17.47 16.34
CA ILE A 17 -3.85 -16.50 15.66
C ILE A 17 -3.05 -15.21 15.61
N CYS A 18 -2.39 -14.95 14.47
CA CYS A 18 -1.86 -13.62 14.20
C CYS A 18 -3.06 -12.70 14.01
N LEU A 19 -3.44 -11.97 15.05
CA LEU A 19 -4.39 -10.88 14.91
C LEU A 19 -3.74 -9.86 13.99
N ALA A 20 -4.29 -9.72 12.78
CA ALA A 20 -3.91 -8.74 11.75
C ALA A 20 -4.17 -7.30 12.23
N GLY A 21 -3.56 -6.88 13.33
CA GLY A 21 -3.58 -5.54 13.89
C GLY A 21 -2.23 -4.85 13.64
N CYS A 22 -2.26 -3.52 13.58
CA CYS A 22 -1.06 -2.69 13.52
C CYS A 22 -0.27 -2.82 14.83
N VAL A 23 0.63 -3.79 14.94
CA VAL A 23 1.42 -4.04 16.16
C VAL A 23 2.70 -3.20 16.25
N GLU A 24 2.89 -2.28 15.30
CA GLU A 24 4.02 -1.36 15.30
C GLU A 24 3.79 -0.16 16.25
N LYS A 25 4.89 0.34 16.81
CA LYS A 25 4.88 1.57 17.61
C LYS A 25 4.81 2.76 16.65
N ALA A 26 3.62 3.34 16.49
CA ALA A 26 3.37 4.43 15.55
C ALA A 26 2.50 5.53 16.14
N ASP A 27 2.75 6.77 15.74
CA ASP A 27 1.94 7.94 16.04
C ASP A 27 1.23 8.36 14.75
N ILE A 28 -0.06 8.05 14.68
CA ILE A 28 -0.89 8.28 13.48
C ILE A 28 -1.78 9.50 13.72
N VAL A 29 -1.65 10.50 12.85
CA VAL A 29 -2.44 11.73 12.87
C VAL A 29 -3.36 11.78 11.66
N PHE A 30 -4.66 11.91 11.89
CA PHE A 30 -5.61 12.25 10.83
C PHE A 30 -5.74 13.77 10.71
N LEU A 31 -5.47 14.30 9.51
CA LEU A 31 -5.71 15.68 9.15
C LEU A 31 -6.96 15.76 8.26
N ILE A 32 -8.05 16.27 8.80
CA ILE A 32 -9.40 16.15 8.25
C ILE A 32 -9.91 17.53 7.80
N ASP A 33 -10.39 17.63 6.56
CA ASP A 33 -10.91 18.88 6.00
C ASP A 33 -12.32 19.18 6.53
N ALA A 34 -12.46 20.28 7.27
CA ALA A 34 -13.72 20.78 7.81
C ALA A 34 -14.20 22.04 7.09
N SER A 35 -13.70 22.29 5.87
CA SER A 35 -14.05 23.45 5.06
C SER A 35 -15.49 23.40 4.53
N GLY A 36 -15.96 24.56 4.07
CA GLY A 36 -17.32 24.76 3.56
C GLY A 36 -17.70 23.86 2.38
N SER A 37 -16.73 23.44 1.56
CA SER A 37 -16.96 22.57 0.38
C SER A 37 -17.38 21.16 0.77
N VAL A 38 -16.81 20.65 1.87
CA VAL A 38 -17.07 19.31 2.38
C VAL A 38 -18.54 19.18 2.77
N ARG A 39 -19.10 20.16 3.49
CA ARG A 39 -20.45 20.16 4.09
C ARG A 39 -20.61 19.16 5.25
N PRO A 40 -21.55 19.40 6.18
CA PRO A 40 -21.68 18.59 7.41
C PRO A 40 -21.86 17.08 7.17
N ALA A 41 -22.64 16.69 6.17
CA ALA A 41 -22.94 15.29 5.90
C ALA A 41 -21.72 14.49 5.42
N ASN A 42 -20.82 15.12 4.67
CA ASN A 42 -19.60 14.45 4.21
C ASN A 42 -18.49 14.53 5.25
N PHE A 43 -18.41 15.61 6.02
CA PHE A 43 -17.50 15.71 7.15
C PHE A 43 -17.73 14.56 8.15
N LYS A 44 -19.01 14.20 8.39
CA LYS A 44 -19.37 13.01 9.17
C LYS A 44 -18.74 11.73 8.62
N LYS A 45 -18.71 11.55 7.28
CA LYS A 45 -18.12 10.36 6.64
C LYS A 45 -16.61 10.32 6.79
N GLU A 46 -15.93 11.47 6.81
CA GLU A 46 -14.49 11.52 7.11
C GLU A 46 -14.19 11.13 8.57
N LEU A 47 -15.02 11.60 9.52
CA LEU A 47 -14.93 11.17 10.92
C LEU A 47 -15.24 9.69 11.09
N GLU A 48 -16.25 9.16 10.38
CA GLU A 48 -16.57 7.73 10.35
C GLU A 48 -15.39 6.92 9.80
N PHE A 49 -14.78 7.36 8.69
CA PHE A 49 -13.60 6.73 8.13
C PHE A 49 -12.43 6.70 9.13
N ALA A 50 -12.10 7.84 9.77
CA ALA A 50 -11.02 7.90 10.77
C ALA A 50 -11.34 7.02 11.99
N SER A 51 -12.59 7.02 12.45
CA SER A 51 -13.06 6.18 13.56
C SER A 51 -12.97 4.68 13.24
N GLU A 52 -13.40 4.27 12.05
CA GLU A 52 -13.31 2.88 11.59
C GLU A 52 -11.85 2.44 11.41
N MET A 53 -10.98 3.33 10.92
CA MET A 53 -9.54 3.08 10.88
C MET A 53 -8.97 2.79 12.26
N VAL A 54 -9.34 3.58 13.29
CA VAL A 54 -8.93 3.34 14.68
C VAL A 54 -9.37 1.96 15.17
N GLY A 55 -10.57 1.51 14.79
CA GLY A 55 -11.07 0.17 15.13
C GLY A 55 -10.23 -0.98 14.56
N ASN A 56 -9.46 -0.71 13.50
CA ASN A 56 -8.61 -1.70 12.82
C ASN A 56 -7.15 -1.67 13.29
N LEU A 57 -6.81 -0.83 14.26
CA LEU A 57 -5.45 -0.61 14.78
C LEU A 57 -5.31 -1.19 16.21
N THR A 58 -4.09 -1.59 16.56
CA THR A 58 -3.78 -2.02 17.94
C THR A 58 -3.43 -0.78 18.76
N ILE A 59 -4.42 -0.20 19.43
CA ILE A 59 -4.22 0.97 20.30
C ILE A 59 -3.59 0.54 21.62
N GLY A 60 -2.57 1.26 22.07
CA GLY A 60 -1.94 1.03 23.37
C GLY A 60 -0.66 1.84 23.57
N SER A 61 -0.19 1.92 24.81
CA SER A 61 0.98 2.74 25.21
C SER A 61 2.26 2.41 24.44
N ASP A 62 2.42 1.15 24.05
CA ASP A 62 3.58 0.66 23.29
C ASP A 62 3.30 0.35 21.83
N TYR A 63 2.05 0.59 21.39
CA TYR A 63 1.60 0.33 20.02
C TYR A 63 1.22 1.66 19.36
N VAL A 64 0.01 1.76 18.80
CA VAL A 64 -0.44 2.94 18.08
C VAL A 64 -1.03 3.98 19.00
N HIS A 65 -0.60 5.23 18.84
CA HIS A 65 -1.27 6.42 19.38
C HIS A 65 -1.94 7.19 18.25
N ILE A 66 -3.10 7.80 18.56
CA ILE A 66 -3.90 8.55 17.59
C ILE A 66 -3.91 10.03 17.96
N GLY A 67 -3.68 10.88 16.97
CA GLY A 67 -3.96 12.31 17.01
C GLY A 67 -4.97 12.69 15.92
N VAL A 68 -5.71 13.78 16.12
CA VAL A 68 -6.66 14.27 15.13
C VAL A 68 -6.61 15.78 15.06
N VAL A 69 -6.49 16.27 13.83
CA VAL A 69 -6.51 17.68 13.48
C VAL A 69 -7.59 17.89 12.45
N THR A 70 -8.41 18.92 12.64
CA THR A 70 -9.31 19.39 11.58
C THR A 70 -8.81 20.72 11.06
N PHE A 71 -9.02 21.02 9.78
CA PHE A 71 -8.67 22.32 9.24
C PHE A 71 -9.78 22.93 8.40
N ASP A 72 -9.84 24.25 8.42
CA ASP A 72 -10.61 25.08 7.52
C ASP A 72 -9.70 26.23 7.05
N SER A 73 -10.05 27.49 7.31
CA SER A 73 -9.12 28.62 7.25
C SER A 73 -8.03 28.58 8.32
N GLN A 74 -8.18 27.74 9.35
CA GLN A 74 -7.16 27.49 10.37
C GLN A 74 -7.13 26.00 10.75
N ALA A 75 -6.10 25.59 11.47
CA ALA A 75 -5.97 24.23 11.99
C ALA A 75 -6.35 24.14 13.47
N TYR A 76 -7.05 23.07 13.84
CA TYR A 76 -7.51 22.81 15.20
C TYR A 76 -7.04 21.42 15.62
N MET A 77 -6.18 21.37 16.64
CA MET A 77 -5.86 20.11 17.32
C MET A 77 -7.10 19.65 18.09
N ARG A 78 -7.76 18.60 17.61
CA ARG A 78 -8.96 18.03 18.23
C ARG A 78 -8.60 16.99 19.27
N LEU A 79 -7.62 16.15 18.94
CA LEU A 79 -7.05 15.16 19.84
C LEU A 79 -5.53 15.25 19.78
N LYS A 80 -4.88 15.34 20.95
CA LYS A 80 -3.42 15.15 21.06
C LYS A 80 -3.06 13.69 20.80
N ILE A 81 -1.84 13.45 20.33
CA ILE A 81 -1.32 12.10 20.13
C ILE A 81 -1.33 11.37 21.48
N GLY A 82 -2.00 10.22 21.53
CA GLY A 82 -2.07 9.41 22.74
C GLY A 82 -2.91 10.04 23.87
N GLN A 83 -3.78 11.01 23.55
CA GLN A 83 -4.72 11.58 24.53
C GLN A 83 -5.61 10.52 25.18
N TYR A 84 -6.00 9.51 24.41
CA TYR A 84 -6.75 8.34 24.86
C TYR A 84 -6.01 7.07 24.43
N ASN A 85 -6.16 6.01 25.21
CA ASN A 85 -5.50 4.71 25.01
C ASN A 85 -6.49 3.55 24.80
N GLU A 86 -7.79 3.85 24.72
CA GLU A 86 -8.85 2.89 24.46
C GLU A 86 -9.51 3.17 23.12
N THR A 87 -9.59 2.15 22.26
CA THR A 87 -10.18 2.24 20.91
C THR A 87 -11.57 2.88 20.93
N ALA A 88 -12.46 2.42 21.81
CA ALA A 88 -13.83 2.92 21.88
C ALA A 88 -13.89 4.40 22.27
N THR A 89 -13.04 4.86 23.19
CA THR A 89 -12.97 6.26 23.61
C THR A 89 -12.44 7.15 22.50
N ILE A 90 -11.42 6.71 21.76
CA ILE A 90 -10.91 7.44 20.60
C ILE A 90 -11.99 7.57 19.54
N GLN A 91 -12.67 6.47 19.20
CA GLN A 91 -13.75 6.45 18.21
C GLN A 91 -14.89 7.41 18.59
N ASP A 92 -15.36 7.36 19.83
CA ASP A 92 -16.40 8.27 20.34
C ASP A 92 -15.94 9.74 20.30
N ALA A 93 -14.69 10.01 20.68
CA ALA A 93 -14.13 11.35 20.63
C ALA A 93 -14.00 11.90 19.20
N ILE A 94 -13.60 11.06 18.24
CA ILE A 94 -13.53 11.41 16.80
C ILE A 94 -14.92 11.79 16.30
N LEU A 95 -15.93 10.96 16.54
CA LEU A 95 -17.28 11.16 16.02
C LEU A 95 -17.98 12.40 16.62
N LYS A 96 -17.48 12.95 17.73
CA LYS A 96 -17.99 14.17 18.38
C LYS A 96 -17.29 15.45 17.93
N ILE A 97 -16.30 15.38 17.04
CA ILE A 97 -15.57 16.55 16.55
C ILE A 97 -16.55 17.49 15.81
N PRO A 98 -16.60 18.79 16.17
CA PRO A 98 -17.54 19.73 15.54
C PRO A 98 -17.02 20.21 14.17
N TYR A 99 -17.96 20.33 13.23
CA TYR A 99 -17.74 20.97 11.92
C TYR A 99 -17.65 22.50 12.06
N THR A 100 -16.69 23.15 11.39
CA THR A 100 -16.41 24.59 11.54
C THR A 100 -16.63 25.45 10.29
N SER A 101 -16.72 24.86 9.10
CA SER A 101 -17.29 25.46 7.88
C SER A 101 -16.71 26.81 7.42
N ARG A 102 -15.38 26.97 7.36
CA ARG A 102 -14.75 28.17 6.77
C ARG A 102 -14.06 27.85 5.43
N GLY A 103 -13.06 28.63 5.01
CA GLY A 103 -12.28 28.36 3.81
C GLY A 103 -11.40 27.11 3.94
N THR A 104 -10.47 26.91 3.00
CA THR A 104 -9.61 25.72 2.94
C THR A 104 -8.15 26.16 2.86
N SER A 105 -7.40 26.02 3.95
CA SER A 105 -5.99 26.42 4.06
C SER A 105 -5.09 25.23 4.41
N THR A 106 -4.89 24.35 3.44
CA THR A 106 -4.07 23.13 3.57
C THR A 106 -2.63 23.43 3.98
N ASP A 107 -2.04 24.51 3.47
CA ASP A 107 -0.67 24.92 3.81
C ASP A 107 -0.52 25.29 5.30
N VAL A 108 -1.51 26.02 5.85
CA VAL A 108 -1.58 26.36 7.28
C VAL A 108 -1.75 25.09 8.12
N ALA A 109 -2.56 24.15 7.66
CA ALA A 109 -2.80 22.88 8.32
C ALA A 109 -1.55 22.02 8.40
N LEU A 110 -0.83 21.87 7.30
CA LEU A 110 0.44 21.14 7.24
C LEU A 110 1.51 21.78 8.12
N GLN A 111 1.63 23.12 8.10
CA GLN A 111 2.56 23.83 8.99
C GLN A 111 2.21 23.62 10.46
N PHE A 112 0.93 23.65 10.82
CA PHE A 112 0.46 23.41 12.17
C PHE A 112 0.83 21.99 12.63
N VAL A 113 0.61 20.98 11.79
CA VAL A 113 0.98 19.59 12.08
C VAL A 113 2.50 19.47 12.35
N LEU A 114 3.34 20.05 11.48
CA LEU A 114 4.80 20.01 11.61
C LEU A 114 5.36 20.68 12.88
N THR A 115 4.67 21.70 13.38
CA THR A 115 5.20 22.59 14.43
C THR A 115 4.50 22.46 15.77
N LYS A 116 3.30 21.85 15.79
CA LYS A 116 2.45 21.75 16.99
C LYS A 116 1.95 20.34 17.28
N VAL A 117 1.99 19.41 16.33
CA VAL A 117 1.38 18.08 16.50
C VAL A 117 2.44 16.99 16.61
N PHE A 118 3.34 16.84 15.63
CA PHE A 118 4.52 15.97 15.75
C PHE A 118 5.62 16.67 16.55
N VAL A 119 5.31 16.88 17.83
CA VAL A 119 6.22 17.42 18.85
C VAL A 119 5.94 16.75 20.19
N PRO A 120 6.96 16.53 21.05
CA PRO A 120 6.78 15.83 22.32
C PRO A 120 5.69 16.42 23.23
N GLN A 121 5.48 17.74 23.17
CA GLN A 121 4.46 18.45 23.97
C GLN A 121 3.02 18.12 23.55
N ALA A 122 2.84 17.56 22.35
CA ALA A 122 1.57 17.11 21.82
C ALA A 122 1.42 15.58 21.82
N GLY A 123 2.35 14.86 22.45
CA GLY A 123 2.27 13.41 22.69
C GLY A 123 3.07 12.55 21.70
N ASP A 124 3.75 13.18 20.76
CA ASP A 124 4.66 12.53 19.81
C ASP A 124 5.83 11.82 20.53
N ARG A 125 6.09 10.57 20.13
CA ARG A 125 7.08 9.68 20.73
C ARG A 125 8.30 9.56 19.81
N PRO A 126 9.52 9.86 20.30
CA PRO A 126 10.74 9.85 19.47
C PRO A 126 11.12 8.47 18.90
N ASN A 127 10.53 7.39 19.42
CA ASN A 127 10.77 6.01 18.98
C ASN A 127 9.54 5.40 18.29
N ALA A 128 8.55 6.22 17.94
CA ALA A 128 7.40 5.79 17.15
C ALA A 128 7.57 6.24 15.70
N LYS A 129 6.98 5.49 14.77
CA LYS A 129 6.85 5.93 13.38
C LYS A 129 5.76 7.00 13.28
N ASP A 130 6.09 8.14 12.67
CA ASP A 130 5.12 9.21 12.44
C ASP A 130 4.40 9.04 11.10
N VAL A 131 3.08 9.04 11.15
CA VAL A 131 2.23 8.94 9.96
C VAL A 131 1.15 10.01 9.98
N LEU A 132 1.11 10.81 8.91
CA LEU A 132 0.06 11.77 8.63
C LEU A 132 -0.86 11.23 7.51
N VAL A 133 -2.15 11.09 7.81
CA VAL A 133 -3.19 10.79 6.81
C VAL A 133 -3.97 12.07 6.55
N VAL A 134 -3.86 12.62 5.34
CA VAL A 134 -4.54 13.86 4.92
C VAL A 134 -5.79 13.51 4.12
N LEU A 135 -6.95 14.02 4.55
CA LEU A 135 -8.22 13.95 3.82
C LEU A 135 -8.58 15.36 3.34
N THR A 136 -8.84 15.54 2.05
CA THR A 136 -9.21 16.83 1.45
C THR A 136 -10.12 16.67 0.23
N ASP A 137 -11.07 17.59 0.06
CA ASP A 137 -11.98 17.65 -1.10
C ASP A 137 -11.67 18.77 -2.10
N GLY A 138 -10.61 19.54 -1.84
CA GLY A 138 -10.27 20.75 -2.59
C GLY A 138 -8.79 20.96 -2.86
N VAL A 139 -8.53 22.03 -3.59
CA VAL A 139 -7.19 22.53 -3.93
C VAL A 139 -6.75 23.54 -2.87
N SER A 140 -5.50 23.44 -2.39
CA SER A 140 -4.93 24.47 -1.52
C SER A 140 -4.93 25.82 -2.22
N ILE A 141 -5.31 26.85 -1.47
CA ILE A 141 -5.19 28.24 -1.89
C ILE A 141 -3.73 28.70 -2.02
N HIS A 142 -2.76 27.95 -1.47
CA HIS A 142 -1.32 28.19 -1.61
C HIS A 142 -0.53 26.90 -1.93
N PRO A 143 -0.61 26.38 -3.17
CA PRO A 143 0.04 25.11 -3.54
C PRO A 143 1.57 25.12 -3.34
N ALA A 144 2.24 26.24 -3.65
CA ALA A 144 3.70 26.36 -3.46
C ALA A 144 4.13 26.24 -1.98
N ASN A 145 3.34 26.80 -1.06
CA ASN A 145 3.59 26.66 0.38
C ASN A 145 3.28 25.24 0.84
N THR A 146 2.23 24.62 0.27
CA THR A 146 1.83 23.24 0.57
C THR A 146 2.96 22.27 0.22
N ALA A 147 3.53 22.37 -0.99
CA ALA A 147 4.69 21.60 -1.41
C ALA A 147 5.93 21.86 -0.53
N LYS A 148 6.14 23.11 -0.10
CA LYS A 148 7.22 23.46 0.84
C LYS A 148 7.05 22.78 2.20
N GLN A 149 5.84 22.71 2.75
CA GLN A 149 5.61 21.99 4.01
C GLN A 149 5.82 20.48 3.83
N ALA A 150 5.32 19.92 2.72
CA ALA A 150 5.52 18.51 2.35
C ALA A 150 7.00 18.09 2.31
N TYR A 151 7.87 18.96 1.81
CA TYR A 151 9.32 18.75 1.86
C TYR A 151 9.83 18.57 3.29
N PHE A 152 9.37 19.37 4.26
CA PHE A 152 9.79 19.25 5.66
C PHE A 152 9.27 18.00 6.36
N PHE A 153 8.12 17.45 5.95
CA PHE A 153 7.67 16.14 6.45
C PHE A 153 8.66 15.04 6.07
N LYS A 154 9.16 15.07 4.83
CA LYS A 154 10.18 14.11 4.33
C LYS A 154 11.49 14.22 5.12
N GLU A 155 11.98 15.44 5.35
CA GLU A 155 13.18 15.69 6.17
C GLU A 155 13.03 15.22 7.62
N LYS A 156 11.81 15.29 8.17
CA LYS A 156 11.51 14.81 9.54
C LYS A 156 11.13 13.33 9.60
N HIS A 157 11.24 12.58 8.51
CA HIS A 157 10.85 11.18 8.42
C HIS A 157 9.38 10.90 8.78
N ILE A 158 8.51 11.89 8.60
CA ILE A 158 7.06 11.75 8.78
C ILE A 158 6.48 11.24 7.46
N GLN A 159 5.77 10.10 7.51
CA GLN A 159 5.13 9.52 6.35
C GLN A 159 3.79 10.22 6.07
N VAL A 160 3.60 10.75 4.87
CA VAL A 160 2.37 11.44 4.45
C VAL A 160 1.62 10.60 3.43
N ILE A 161 0.36 10.29 3.74
CA ILE A 161 -0.61 9.65 2.87
C ILE A 161 -1.68 10.69 2.52
N SER A 162 -1.85 10.98 1.22
CA SER A 162 -2.78 12.00 0.74
C SER A 162 -4.02 11.35 0.12
N VAL A 163 -5.21 11.73 0.59
CA VAL A 163 -6.49 11.25 0.06
C VAL A 163 -7.31 12.43 -0.46
N GLY A 164 -7.44 12.49 -1.78
CA GLY A 164 -8.36 13.39 -2.47
C GLY A 164 -9.76 12.81 -2.58
N ILE A 165 -10.79 13.61 -2.33
CA ILE A 165 -12.18 13.21 -2.38
C ILE A 165 -12.94 14.08 -3.39
N GLY A 166 -13.61 13.46 -4.35
CA GLY A 166 -14.36 14.17 -5.38
C GLY A 166 -13.55 14.46 -6.64
N GLY A 167 -14.09 15.35 -7.47
CA GLY A 167 -13.52 15.75 -8.75
C GLY A 167 -12.76 17.08 -8.73
N ASN A 168 -12.78 17.81 -7.61
CA ASN A 168 -12.22 19.16 -7.50
C ASN A 168 -10.81 19.18 -6.92
N THR A 169 -10.18 18.02 -6.73
CA THR A 169 -8.85 17.90 -6.15
C THR A 169 -7.76 18.03 -7.21
N ASN A 170 -6.65 18.67 -6.88
CA ASN A 170 -5.48 18.74 -7.75
C ASN A 170 -4.55 17.55 -7.47
N LYS A 171 -4.42 16.64 -8.43
CA LYS A 171 -3.57 15.44 -8.27
C LYS A 171 -2.10 15.80 -8.07
N ASP A 172 -1.60 16.85 -8.70
CA ASP A 172 -0.21 17.26 -8.56
C ASP A 172 0.06 17.77 -7.14
N GLU A 173 -0.89 18.53 -6.58
CA GLU A 173 -0.80 18.99 -5.19
C GLU A 173 -0.84 17.84 -4.18
N LEU A 174 -1.75 16.87 -4.38
CA LEU A 174 -1.80 15.66 -3.54
C LEU A 174 -0.49 14.88 -3.60
N THR A 175 0.13 14.83 -4.80
CA THR A 175 1.42 14.17 -5.05
C THR A 175 2.57 14.91 -4.40
N ASP A 176 2.56 16.24 -4.43
CA ASP A 176 3.55 17.07 -3.74
C ASP A 176 3.51 16.85 -2.22
N MET A 177 2.30 16.71 -1.66
CA MET A 177 2.08 16.43 -0.24
C MET A 177 2.53 15.03 0.18
N ALA A 178 2.21 14.02 -0.63
CA ALA A 178 2.48 12.64 -0.28
C ALA A 178 3.99 12.36 -0.19
N SER A 179 4.37 11.42 0.69
CA SER A 179 5.78 11.01 0.81
C SER A 179 6.30 10.43 -0.50
N VAL A 180 5.47 9.65 -1.19
CA VAL A 180 5.71 9.09 -2.53
C VAL A 180 4.42 9.15 -3.37
N PRO A 181 4.51 9.20 -4.71
CA PRO A 181 3.33 9.27 -5.59
C PRO A 181 2.30 8.14 -5.38
N GLU A 182 2.74 6.99 -4.90
CA GLU A 182 1.92 5.81 -4.61
C GLU A 182 1.07 5.97 -3.35
N TYR A 183 1.37 6.96 -2.50
CA TYR A 183 0.60 7.27 -1.29
C TYR A 183 -0.47 8.34 -1.56
N VAL A 184 -0.75 8.59 -2.84
CA VAL A 184 -1.82 9.45 -3.30
C VAL A 184 -3.01 8.60 -3.70
N PHE A 185 -4.12 8.77 -2.98
CA PHE A 185 -5.38 8.13 -3.27
C PHE A 185 -6.40 9.17 -3.71
N ASN A 186 -7.27 8.79 -4.65
CA ASN A 186 -8.41 9.61 -5.02
C ASN A 186 -9.66 8.75 -5.05
N VAL A 187 -10.72 9.21 -4.38
CA VAL A 187 -12.03 8.56 -4.38
C VAL A 187 -13.05 9.48 -5.02
N GLN A 188 -14.03 8.89 -5.73
CA GLN A 188 -15.05 9.66 -6.44
C GLN A 188 -15.93 10.48 -5.50
N ASP A 189 -16.19 9.97 -4.31
CA ASP A 189 -16.99 10.63 -3.29
C ASP A 189 -16.67 10.07 -1.89
N PHE A 190 -17.15 10.76 -0.86
CA PHE A 190 -16.90 10.44 0.54
C PHE A 190 -17.39 9.05 0.97
N SER A 191 -18.37 8.45 0.29
CA SER A 191 -18.83 7.08 0.62
C SER A 191 -17.81 6.01 0.23
N LYS A 192 -16.88 6.33 -0.66
CA LYS A 192 -15.82 5.42 -1.12
C LYS A 192 -14.57 5.46 -0.24
N LEU A 193 -14.49 6.34 0.76
CA LEU A 193 -13.36 6.35 1.71
C LEU A 193 -13.15 5.00 2.39
N ALA A 194 -14.23 4.28 2.70
CA ALA A 194 -14.16 2.95 3.30
C ALA A 194 -13.37 1.94 2.45
N THR A 195 -13.28 2.12 1.12
CA THR A 195 -12.51 1.21 0.25
C THR A 195 -11.00 1.34 0.44
N LEU A 196 -10.53 2.44 1.03
CA LEU A 196 -9.10 2.71 1.24
C LEU A 196 -8.58 2.22 2.59
N GLN A 197 -9.44 1.74 3.48
CA GLN A 197 -9.07 1.43 4.86
C GLN A 197 -7.94 0.41 4.95
N ALA A 198 -8.04 -0.68 4.19
CA ALA A 198 -7.03 -1.74 4.16
C ALA A 198 -5.68 -1.20 3.65
N THR A 199 -5.70 -0.48 2.52
CA THR A 199 -4.49 0.12 1.93
C THR A 199 -3.84 1.13 2.86
N ILE A 200 -4.61 2.07 3.42
CA ILE A 200 -4.06 3.12 4.30
C ILE A 200 -3.54 2.50 5.60
N LYS A 201 -4.22 1.48 6.13
CA LYS A 201 -3.71 0.73 7.29
C LYS A 201 -2.38 0.07 6.97
N ALA A 202 -2.29 -0.65 5.85
CA ALA A 202 -1.05 -1.29 5.41
C ALA A 202 0.10 -0.27 5.28
N LEU A 203 -0.16 0.89 4.69
CA LEU A 203 0.85 1.93 4.54
C LEU A 203 1.23 2.58 5.88
N ALA A 204 0.26 2.90 6.72
CA ALA A 204 0.52 3.50 8.03
C ALA A 204 1.34 2.55 8.92
N CYS A 205 1.05 1.26 8.86
CA CYS A 205 1.59 0.22 9.73
C CYS A 205 2.80 -0.54 9.19
N ASN A 206 3.33 -0.16 8.02
CA ASN A 206 4.55 -0.78 7.48
C ASN A 206 5.73 0.16 7.67
N THR A 207 6.67 -0.18 8.55
CA THR A 207 8.01 0.40 8.53
C THR A 207 8.79 -0.04 7.28
N ASP A 208 9.79 0.75 6.93
CA ASP A 208 10.76 0.47 5.88
C ASP A 208 11.61 -0.82 6.09
N ALA A 209 11.36 -1.65 7.13
CA ALA A 209 12.11 -2.89 7.34
C ALA A 209 11.52 -3.81 8.43
N ILE A 210 10.48 -4.60 8.12
CA ILE A 210 10.29 -5.94 8.70
C ILE A 210 9.75 -6.82 7.57
N GLY A 211 10.45 -7.92 7.25
CA GLY A 211 10.06 -8.86 6.20
C GLY A 211 8.67 -9.48 6.46
N CYS A 212 8.12 -10.19 5.48
CA CYS A 212 6.78 -10.77 5.60
C CYS A 212 6.63 -11.57 6.92
N VAL A 213 5.67 -11.17 7.76
CA VAL A 213 5.40 -11.79 9.08
C VAL A 213 4.86 -13.21 8.92
N GLU A 214 4.22 -13.49 7.78
CA GLU A 214 3.72 -14.81 7.40
C GLU A 214 4.45 -15.33 6.15
N LYS A 215 4.42 -16.64 5.96
CA LYS A 215 4.95 -17.30 4.76
C LYS A 215 4.24 -16.75 3.52
N ALA A 216 5.00 -16.42 2.49
CA ALA A 216 4.45 -15.93 1.22
C ALA A 216 5.13 -16.59 0.02
N ASP A 217 4.32 -16.97 -0.96
CA ASP A 217 4.74 -17.49 -2.26
C ASP A 217 4.45 -16.40 -3.31
N ILE A 218 5.51 -15.69 -3.70
CA ILE A 218 5.40 -14.51 -4.56
C ILE A 218 5.86 -14.85 -5.97
N VAL A 219 4.97 -14.71 -6.94
CA VAL A 219 5.27 -14.92 -8.36
C VAL A 219 5.29 -13.60 -9.10
N PHE A 220 6.42 -13.30 -9.75
CA PHE A 220 6.52 -12.19 -10.70
C PHE A 220 6.23 -12.70 -12.11
N LEU A 221 5.17 -12.18 -12.73
CA LEU A 221 4.84 -12.40 -14.14
C LEU A 221 5.33 -11.20 -14.95
N VAL A 222 6.38 -11.40 -15.74
CA VAL A 222 7.18 -10.35 -16.39
C VAL A 222 6.98 -10.40 -17.91
N ASP A 223 6.66 -9.26 -18.51
CA ASP A 223 6.42 -9.13 -19.95
C ASP A 223 7.74 -9.12 -20.73
N ALA A 224 7.98 -10.19 -21.50
CA ALA A 224 9.16 -10.33 -22.34
C ALA A 224 8.84 -10.08 -23.82
N SER A 225 7.73 -9.41 -24.12
CA SER A 225 7.26 -9.20 -25.48
C SER A 225 8.08 -8.16 -26.26
N GLY A 226 7.87 -8.15 -27.58
CA GLY A 226 8.55 -7.26 -28.52
C GLY A 226 8.36 -5.77 -28.23
N SER A 227 7.22 -5.35 -27.65
CA SER A 227 6.93 -3.94 -27.31
C SER A 227 7.82 -3.43 -26.18
N VAL A 228 8.12 -4.29 -25.21
CA VAL A 228 9.02 -3.98 -24.10
C VAL A 228 10.42 -3.70 -24.63
N GLY A 229 10.96 -4.62 -25.45
CA GLY A 229 12.32 -4.51 -25.97
C GLY A 229 13.39 -4.89 -24.94
N ALA A 230 14.55 -5.37 -25.41
CA ALA A 230 15.60 -5.93 -24.55
C ALA A 230 16.11 -4.95 -23.47
N THR A 231 16.17 -3.65 -23.77
CA THR A 231 16.64 -2.62 -22.83
C THR A 231 15.68 -2.42 -21.67
N ASN A 232 14.36 -2.40 -21.94
CA ASN A 232 13.38 -2.20 -20.88
C ASN A 232 13.12 -3.49 -20.11
N PHE A 233 13.20 -4.65 -20.77
CA PHE A 233 13.13 -5.94 -20.08
C PHE A 233 14.22 -6.07 -19.01
N LYS A 234 15.44 -5.57 -19.27
CA LYS A 234 16.47 -5.48 -18.23
C LYS A 234 16.07 -4.62 -17.03
N LYS A 235 15.31 -3.55 -17.23
CA LYS A 235 14.79 -2.70 -16.14
C LYS A 235 13.70 -3.39 -15.34
N GLU A 236 12.86 -4.21 -15.98
CA GLU A 236 11.92 -5.06 -15.25
C GLU A 236 12.63 -6.09 -14.39
N LEU A 237 13.66 -6.77 -14.93
CA LEU A 237 14.48 -7.70 -14.15
C LEU A 237 15.28 -6.99 -13.05
N GLU A 238 15.72 -5.75 -13.27
CA GLU A 238 16.35 -4.92 -12.24
C GLU A 238 15.37 -4.58 -11.13
N PHE A 239 14.12 -4.21 -11.47
CA PHE A 239 13.06 -3.98 -10.51
C PHE A 239 12.78 -5.25 -9.68
N VAL A 240 12.56 -6.40 -10.34
CA VAL A 240 12.37 -7.69 -9.65
C VAL A 240 13.58 -8.02 -8.79
N SER A 241 14.80 -7.84 -9.29
CA SER A 241 16.01 -8.08 -8.49
C SER A 241 16.08 -7.16 -7.28
N THR A 242 15.70 -5.89 -7.40
CA THR A 242 15.88 -4.90 -6.33
C THR A 242 14.87 -5.13 -5.21
N ILE A 243 13.60 -5.36 -5.55
CA ILE A 243 12.55 -5.63 -4.55
C ILE A 243 12.84 -6.90 -3.75
N LEU A 244 13.55 -7.88 -4.32
CA LEU A 244 13.97 -9.10 -3.60
C LEU A 244 14.88 -8.81 -2.40
N SER A 245 15.58 -7.67 -2.39
CA SER A 245 16.41 -7.26 -1.24
C SER A 245 15.59 -6.96 0.01
N ASN A 246 14.28 -6.72 -0.14
CA ASN A 246 13.38 -6.40 0.96
C ASN A 246 12.75 -7.65 1.58
N PHE A 247 12.87 -8.82 0.95
CA PHE A 247 12.32 -10.07 1.45
C PHE A 247 13.40 -10.93 2.14
N THR A 248 12.99 -11.67 3.16
CA THR A 248 13.76 -12.81 3.68
C THR A 248 13.38 -14.03 2.87
N ILE A 249 14.27 -14.47 1.97
CA ILE A 249 13.99 -15.54 1.00
C ILE A 249 14.55 -16.85 1.54
N ASP A 250 13.66 -17.75 1.99
CA ASP A 250 13.96 -19.09 2.50
C ASP A 250 12.66 -19.93 2.63
N PRO A 251 12.74 -21.23 2.94
CA PRO A 251 11.57 -22.10 3.04
C PRO A 251 10.56 -21.76 4.15
N ASP A 252 10.97 -20.99 5.15
CA ASP A 252 10.16 -20.62 6.32
C ASP A 252 9.57 -19.21 6.21
N HIS A 253 10.03 -18.40 5.26
CA HIS A 253 9.55 -17.03 5.01
C HIS A 253 9.01 -16.90 3.56
N VAL A 254 9.75 -16.24 2.66
CA VAL A 254 9.30 -15.94 1.30
C VAL A 254 9.93 -16.91 0.29
N GLN A 255 9.09 -17.51 -0.56
CA GLN A 255 9.51 -18.24 -1.76
C GLN A 255 9.10 -17.46 -3.00
N VAL A 256 9.94 -17.49 -4.05
CA VAL A 256 9.77 -16.59 -5.19
C VAL A 256 9.84 -17.34 -6.51
N GLY A 257 8.80 -17.17 -7.32
CA GLY A 257 8.71 -17.64 -8.69
C GLY A 257 8.90 -16.49 -9.67
N VAL A 258 9.51 -16.76 -10.82
CA VAL A 258 9.59 -15.80 -11.92
C VAL A 258 9.14 -16.46 -13.21
N VAL A 259 8.17 -15.84 -13.84
CA VAL A 259 7.56 -16.27 -15.09
C VAL A 259 7.70 -15.16 -16.09
N THR A 260 8.17 -15.48 -17.28
CA THR A 260 8.18 -14.53 -18.40
C THR A 260 7.16 -14.94 -19.43
N PHE A 261 6.50 -13.97 -20.06
CA PHE A 261 5.59 -14.25 -21.16
C PHE A 261 5.86 -13.38 -22.37
N ASP A 262 5.68 -13.99 -23.54
CA ASP A 262 5.58 -13.32 -24.82
C ASP A 262 4.49 -14.06 -25.62
N SER A 263 4.82 -14.66 -26.76
CA SER A 263 3.98 -15.59 -27.51
C SER A 263 3.75 -16.91 -26.78
N LYS A 264 4.64 -17.22 -25.81
CA LYS A 264 4.63 -18.40 -24.95
C LYS A 264 4.88 -17.96 -23.50
N THR A 265 4.62 -18.86 -22.56
CA THR A 265 4.89 -18.64 -21.14
C THR A 265 6.01 -19.57 -20.68
N TYR A 266 6.96 -19.02 -19.93
CA TYR A 266 8.12 -19.75 -19.43
C TYR A 266 8.24 -19.58 -17.92
N LEU A 267 8.17 -20.69 -17.18
CA LEU A 267 8.58 -20.72 -15.78
C LEU A 267 10.10 -20.67 -15.71
N ARG A 268 10.66 -19.50 -15.39
CA ARG A 268 12.11 -19.26 -15.35
C ARG A 268 12.70 -19.69 -14.01
N ILE A 269 11.97 -19.44 -12.93
CA ILE A 269 12.36 -19.76 -11.56
C ILE A 269 11.13 -20.35 -10.86
N LYS A 270 11.28 -21.54 -10.27
CA LYS A 270 10.25 -22.15 -9.40
C LYS A 270 10.31 -21.54 -7.99
N LEU A 271 9.20 -21.55 -7.27
CA LEU A 271 9.06 -20.94 -5.93
C LEU A 271 10.15 -21.41 -4.96
N ASN A 272 10.39 -22.71 -4.90
CA ASN A 272 11.35 -23.33 -3.99
C ASN A 272 12.74 -23.56 -4.59
N GLN A 273 13.07 -22.92 -5.73
CA GLN A 273 14.34 -23.16 -6.43
C GLN A 273 15.54 -22.52 -5.72
N TYR A 274 15.33 -21.40 -5.03
CA TYR A 274 16.36 -20.65 -4.33
C TYR A 274 15.90 -20.34 -2.91
N ASN A 275 16.84 -20.30 -1.97
CA ASN A 275 16.61 -20.09 -0.54
C ASN A 275 17.52 -19.01 0.05
N ASP A 276 18.03 -18.11 -0.80
CA ASP A 276 18.76 -16.93 -0.38
C ASP A 276 18.60 -15.83 -1.43
N THR A 277 18.60 -14.57 -0.96
CA THR A 277 18.38 -13.40 -1.81
C THR A 277 19.44 -13.23 -2.89
N LYS A 278 20.70 -13.57 -2.60
CA LYS A 278 21.81 -13.33 -3.54
C LYS A 278 21.74 -14.27 -4.74
N SER A 279 21.46 -15.55 -4.52
CA SER A 279 21.37 -16.54 -5.60
C SER A 279 20.21 -16.27 -6.54
N ILE A 280 19.02 -15.96 -5.99
CA ILE A 280 17.86 -15.64 -6.82
C ILE A 280 18.04 -14.33 -7.59
N GLN A 281 18.64 -13.28 -6.99
CA GLN A 281 18.94 -12.04 -7.71
C GLN A 281 19.84 -12.28 -8.92
N ASN A 282 20.86 -13.13 -8.77
CA ASN A 282 21.73 -13.51 -9.89
C ASN A 282 20.96 -14.29 -10.97
N ALA A 283 20.07 -15.20 -10.55
CA ALA A 283 19.23 -15.96 -11.48
C ALA A 283 18.26 -15.05 -12.25
N VAL A 284 17.61 -14.10 -11.57
CA VAL A 284 16.71 -13.11 -12.18
C VAL A 284 17.43 -12.28 -13.23
N LYS A 285 18.62 -11.74 -12.90
CA LYS A 285 19.44 -10.97 -13.84
C LYS A 285 19.87 -11.77 -15.08
N GLY A 286 19.93 -13.09 -14.96
CA GLY A 286 20.30 -14.01 -16.06
C GLY A 286 19.14 -14.43 -16.96
N ILE A 287 17.90 -14.02 -16.68
CA ILE A 287 16.74 -14.42 -17.49
C ILE A 287 16.85 -13.85 -18.91
N PRO A 288 16.74 -14.67 -19.97
CA PRO A 288 16.89 -14.20 -21.34
C PRO A 288 15.62 -13.52 -21.85
N TYR A 289 15.80 -12.44 -22.62
CA TYR A 289 14.74 -11.79 -23.38
C TYR A 289 14.41 -12.59 -24.65
N THR A 290 13.13 -12.76 -24.97
CA THR A 290 12.66 -13.57 -26.11
C THR A 290 11.88 -12.77 -27.17
N GLY A 291 11.21 -11.67 -26.79
CA GLY A 291 10.79 -10.60 -27.69
C GLY A 291 9.71 -10.91 -28.71
N GLN A 292 8.83 -11.89 -28.43
CA GLN A 292 7.73 -12.27 -29.35
C GLN A 292 6.41 -11.51 -29.04
N LEU A 293 5.30 -11.89 -29.69
CA LEU A 293 3.97 -11.26 -29.52
C LEU A 293 3.38 -11.43 -28.12
N THR A 294 2.82 -10.39 -27.51
CA THR A 294 2.25 -10.41 -26.15
C THR A 294 0.99 -11.29 -26.02
N LYS A 295 1.01 -12.35 -25.19
CA LYS A 295 -0.16 -13.19 -24.85
C LYS A 295 -0.37 -13.36 -23.34
N THR A 296 -0.87 -12.31 -22.71
CA THR A 296 -1.08 -12.22 -21.26
C THR A 296 -2.12 -13.20 -20.72
N ASP A 297 -3.19 -13.48 -21.46
CA ASP A 297 -4.29 -14.37 -21.03
C ASP A 297 -3.83 -15.82 -20.84
N ILE A 298 -3.02 -16.33 -21.77
CA ILE A 298 -2.40 -17.66 -21.67
C ILE A 298 -1.45 -17.72 -20.48
N ALA A 299 -0.71 -16.64 -20.23
CA ALA A 299 0.22 -16.58 -19.12
C ALA A 299 -0.49 -16.68 -17.76
N LEU A 300 -1.63 -15.99 -17.59
CA LEU A 300 -2.43 -16.10 -16.37
C LEU A 300 -2.96 -17.52 -16.17
N GLN A 301 -3.43 -18.21 -17.22
CA GLN A 301 -3.84 -19.61 -17.06
C GLN A 301 -2.67 -20.54 -16.70
N PHE A 302 -1.46 -20.24 -17.22
CA PHE A 302 -0.25 -21.00 -16.91
C PHE A 302 0.15 -20.86 -15.44
N ILE A 303 0.06 -19.67 -14.86
CA ILE A 303 0.36 -19.43 -13.44
C ILE A 303 -0.44 -20.38 -12.53
N LEU A 304 -1.76 -20.44 -12.72
CA LEU A 304 -2.66 -21.29 -11.93
C LEU A 304 -2.39 -22.79 -12.08
N SER A 305 -2.00 -23.22 -13.29
CA SER A 305 -1.91 -24.66 -13.61
C SER A 305 -0.51 -25.24 -13.46
N LYS A 306 0.53 -24.39 -13.40
CA LYS A 306 1.93 -24.82 -13.43
C LYS A 306 2.83 -24.14 -12.39
N VAL A 307 2.37 -23.10 -11.70
CA VAL A 307 3.23 -22.31 -10.80
C VAL A 307 2.72 -22.33 -9.36
N PHE A 308 1.47 -21.93 -9.11
CA PHE A 308 0.81 -22.14 -7.81
C PHE A 308 0.30 -23.59 -7.72
N VAL A 309 1.26 -24.52 -7.71
CA VAL A 309 1.06 -25.96 -7.56
C VAL A 309 2.22 -26.55 -6.75
N PRO A 310 1.99 -27.58 -5.91
CA PRO A 310 3.04 -28.14 -5.04
C PRO A 310 4.29 -28.62 -5.79
N SER A 311 4.13 -29.09 -7.04
CA SER A 311 5.26 -29.55 -7.88
C SER A 311 6.18 -28.42 -8.38
N ALA A 312 5.74 -27.16 -8.23
CA ALA A 312 6.51 -25.96 -8.52
C ALA A 312 6.95 -25.21 -7.25
N GLY A 313 6.74 -25.80 -6.07
CA GLY A 313 7.18 -25.28 -4.78
C GLY A 313 6.11 -24.57 -3.97
N ASP A 314 4.89 -24.47 -4.47
CA ASP A 314 3.75 -23.83 -3.81
C ASP A 314 3.41 -24.47 -2.46
N ARG A 315 3.28 -23.64 -1.42
CA ARG A 315 3.07 -24.04 -0.03
C ARG A 315 1.63 -23.76 0.38
N SER A 316 0.92 -24.80 0.83
CA SER A 316 -0.47 -24.67 1.28
C SER A 316 -0.63 -23.83 2.55
N ASP A 317 0.44 -23.59 3.30
CA ASP A 317 0.48 -22.74 4.50
C ASP A 317 1.07 -21.34 4.23
N ALA A 318 1.31 -20.98 2.96
CA ALA A 318 1.78 -19.67 2.55
C ALA A 318 0.67 -18.87 1.84
N LYS A 319 0.81 -17.55 1.87
CA LYS A 319 0.00 -16.62 1.09
C LYS A 319 0.51 -16.56 -0.34
N ASP A 320 -0.38 -16.73 -1.31
CA ASP A 320 -0.05 -16.60 -2.73
C ASP A 320 -0.20 -15.16 -3.22
N VAL A 321 0.86 -14.63 -3.83
CA VAL A 321 0.86 -13.28 -4.43
C VAL A 321 1.37 -13.33 -5.85
N LEU A 322 0.58 -12.82 -6.78
CA LEU A 322 0.95 -12.61 -8.19
C LEU A 322 1.20 -11.12 -8.44
N VAL A 323 2.42 -10.76 -8.84
CA VAL A 323 2.77 -9.41 -9.30
C VAL A 323 2.93 -9.45 -10.81
N ILE A 324 2.07 -8.72 -11.54
CA ILE A 324 2.06 -8.67 -13.00
C ILE A 324 2.74 -7.38 -13.46
N LEU A 325 3.75 -7.49 -14.33
CA LEU A 325 4.37 -6.37 -15.04
C LEU A 325 3.98 -6.47 -16.52
N THR A 326 3.42 -5.40 -17.10
CA THR A 326 3.12 -5.36 -18.54
C THR A 326 3.10 -3.94 -19.09
N ASP A 327 3.47 -3.77 -20.36
CA ASP A 327 3.49 -2.48 -21.07
C ASP A 327 2.31 -2.28 -22.05
N GLY A 328 1.40 -3.24 -22.12
CA GLY A 328 0.38 -3.32 -23.16
C GLY A 328 -1.00 -3.80 -22.68
N VAL A 329 -1.92 -3.89 -23.66
CA VAL A 329 -3.25 -4.50 -23.51
C VAL A 329 -3.12 -5.99 -23.78
N SER A 330 -3.81 -6.84 -23.03
CA SER A 330 -3.82 -8.26 -23.39
C SER A 330 -4.51 -8.48 -24.73
N GLY A 331 -4.14 -9.57 -25.41
CA GLY A 331 -4.85 -10.01 -26.61
C GLY A 331 -6.31 -10.42 -26.35
N ASN A 332 -6.73 -10.58 -25.08
CA ASN A 332 -8.11 -10.94 -24.71
C ASN A 332 -8.48 -10.46 -23.29
N PRO A 333 -8.93 -9.21 -23.14
CA PRO A 333 -9.27 -8.63 -21.83
C PRO A 333 -10.42 -9.33 -21.08
N LEU A 334 -11.32 -10.03 -21.80
CA LEU A 334 -12.38 -10.82 -21.16
C LEU A 334 -11.81 -12.05 -20.45
N ASN A 335 -10.81 -12.69 -21.05
CA ASN A 335 -10.14 -13.82 -20.43
C ASN A 335 -9.30 -13.40 -19.23
N THR A 336 -8.61 -12.25 -19.28
CA THR A 336 -7.83 -11.76 -18.14
C THR A 336 -8.73 -11.47 -16.93
N ALA A 337 -9.89 -10.84 -17.14
CA ALA A 337 -10.91 -10.64 -16.10
C ALA A 337 -11.45 -11.98 -15.54
N LYS A 338 -11.68 -12.98 -16.40
CA LYS A 338 -12.11 -14.31 -15.95
C LYS A 338 -11.05 -14.99 -15.08
N GLN A 339 -9.77 -14.86 -15.43
CA GLN A 339 -8.69 -15.42 -14.61
C GLN A 339 -8.57 -14.69 -13.27
N ALA A 340 -8.72 -13.36 -13.25
CA ALA A 340 -8.75 -12.55 -12.02
C ALA A 340 -9.81 -13.04 -11.03
N TYR A 341 -11.01 -13.38 -11.52
CA TYR A 341 -12.05 -13.98 -10.69
C TYR A 341 -11.61 -15.33 -10.09
N ILE A 342 -10.94 -16.18 -10.86
CA ILE A 342 -10.46 -17.48 -10.38
C ILE A 342 -9.34 -17.31 -9.34
N TYR A 343 -8.43 -16.34 -9.52
CA TYR A 343 -7.41 -16.02 -8.53
C TYR A 343 -8.03 -15.63 -7.19
N LYS A 344 -9.07 -14.80 -7.23
CA LYS A 344 -9.81 -14.38 -6.03
C LYS A 344 -10.42 -15.57 -5.28
N GLU A 345 -11.10 -16.47 -5.99
CA GLU A 345 -11.69 -17.70 -5.41
C GLU A 345 -10.63 -18.65 -4.83
N LYS A 346 -9.39 -18.59 -5.35
CA LYS A 346 -8.24 -19.36 -4.87
C LYS A 346 -7.42 -18.65 -3.79
N HIS A 347 -7.87 -17.49 -3.33
CA HIS A 347 -7.15 -16.66 -2.36
C HIS A 347 -5.74 -16.25 -2.83
N ILE A 348 -5.56 -16.07 -4.14
CA ILE A 348 -4.33 -15.54 -4.73
C ILE A 348 -4.49 -14.02 -4.88
N GLN A 349 -3.59 -13.28 -4.24
CA GLN A 349 -3.57 -11.83 -4.31
C GLN A 349 -2.89 -11.34 -5.59
N VAL A 350 -3.56 -10.51 -6.39
CA VAL A 350 -3.05 -10.01 -7.66
C VAL A 350 -2.75 -8.52 -7.56
N ILE A 351 -1.49 -8.15 -7.83
CA ILE A 351 -1.01 -6.78 -7.96
C ILE A 351 -0.65 -6.54 -9.43
N SER A 352 -1.25 -5.53 -10.05
CA SER A 352 -1.07 -5.23 -11.47
C SER A 352 -0.28 -3.95 -11.67
N VAL A 353 0.82 -4.03 -12.42
CA VAL A 353 1.70 -2.90 -12.74
C VAL A 353 1.72 -2.67 -14.24
N GLY A 354 1.11 -1.56 -14.67
CA GLY A 354 1.16 -1.08 -16.04
C GLY A 354 2.33 -0.13 -16.27
N ILE A 355 3.05 -0.30 -17.38
CA ILE A 355 4.23 0.50 -17.72
C ILE A 355 3.97 1.26 -19.02
N GLY A 356 4.16 2.58 -18.99
CA GLY A 356 4.01 3.41 -20.17
C GLY A 356 2.56 3.68 -20.56
N ARG A 357 2.39 4.20 -21.78
CA ARG A 357 1.09 4.62 -22.33
C ARG A 357 0.31 3.48 -22.98
N GLY A 358 0.95 2.34 -23.24
CA GLY A 358 0.32 1.18 -23.88
C GLY A 358 -0.53 0.35 -22.91
N ALA A 359 -0.27 0.44 -21.60
CA ALA A 359 -1.00 -0.29 -20.59
C ALA A 359 -2.43 0.27 -20.38
N ASN A 360 -3.42 -0.60 -20.47
CA ASN A 360 -4.82 -0.23 -20.26
C ASN A 360 -5.19 -0.30 -18.77
N LYS A 361 -5.50 0.86 -18.17
CA LYS A 361 -5.84 0.97 -16.75
C LYS A 361 -7.08 0.16 -16.35
N GLU A 362 -8.10 0.10 -17.20
CA GLU A 362 -9.32 -0.67 -16.93
C GLU A 362 -9.00 -2.17 -16.87
N GLU A 363 -8.19 -2.65 -17.80
CA GLU A 363 -7.74 -4.04 -17.79
C GLU A 363 -6.91 -4.38 -16.55
N LEU A 364 -5.94 -3.54 -16.19
CA LEU A 364 -5.15 -3.72 -14.96
C LEU A 364 -6.05 -3.73 -13.71
N THR A 365 -7.09 -2.89 -13.70
CA THR A 365 -8.08 -2.83 -12.62
C THR A 365 -8.91 -4.10 -12.55
N ASN A 366 -9.26 -4.68 -13.70
CA ASN A 366 -10.00 -5.94 -13.77
C ASN A 366 -9.15 -7.14 -13.37
N MET A 367 -7.82 -7.04 -13.49
CA MET A 367 -6.88 -8.10 -13.07
C MET A 367 -6.52 -8.04 -11.59
N ALA A 368 -6.33 -6.84 -11.04
CA ALA A 368 -5.94 -6.64 -9.65
C ALA A 368 -7.04 -7.09 -8.68
N SER A 369 -6.65 -7.64 -7.52
CA SER A 369 -7.62 -8.11 -6.52
C SER A 369 -8.48 -6.98 -5.95
N VAL A 370 -7.89 -5.78 -5.80
CA VAL A 370 -8.59 -4.57 -5.33
C VAL A 370 -8.09 -3.34 -6.09
N PRO A 371 -8.89 -2.25 -6.20
CA PRO A 371 -8.48 -1.03 -6.90
C PRO A 371 -7.16 -0.42 -6.42
N GLY A 372 -6.84 -0.57 -5.12
CA GLY A 372 -5.58 -0.09 -4.53
C GLY A 372 -4.33 -0.88 -4.95
N TYR A 373 -4.48 -1.98 -5.69
CA TYR A 373 -3.36 -2.84 -6.14
C TYR A 373 -3.05 -2.64 -7.63
N VAL A 374 -3.52 -1.54 -8.20
CA VAL A 374 -3.26 -1.13 -9.58
C VAL A 374 -2.23 -0.02 -9.57
N PHE A 375 -1.07 -0.29 -10.16
CA PHE A 375 0.02 0.68 -10.30
C PHE A 375 0.21 1.00 -11.77
N GLN A 376 0.46 2.28 -12.05
CA GLN A 376 0.80 2.72 -13.40
C GLN A 376 1.99 3.67 -13.34
N VAL A 377 3.06 3.31 -14.02
CA VAL A 377 4.27 4.12 -14.13
C VAL A 377 4.43 4.65 -15.55
N THR A 378 4.99 5.86 -15.69
CA THR A 378 5.09 6.52 -17.00
C THR A 378 6.07 5.84 -17.96
N ASP A 379 7.06 5.14 -17.42
CA ASP A 379 8.07 4.41 -18.16
C ASP A 379 8.83 3.45 -17.22
N PHE A 380 9.60 2.53 -17.80
CA PHE A 380 10.33 1.49 -17.08
C PHE A 380 11.35 2.00 -16.05
N SER A 381 11.87 3.24 -16.20
CA SER A 381 12.82 3.79 -15.21
C SER A 381 12.15 4.16 -13.88
N LYS A 382 10.81 4.27 -13.86
CA LYS A 382 10.04 4.63 -12.67
C LYS A 382 9.60 3.42 -11.86
N LEU A 383 9.84 2.19 -12.32
CA LEU A 383 9.49 0.95 -11.60
C LEU A 383 10.11 0.89 -10.20
N LEU A 384 11.34 1.37 -10.02
CA LEU A 384 11.97 1.38 -8.69
C LEU A 384 11.25 2.30 -7.68
N GLY A 385 10.43 3.25 -8.14
CA GLY A 385 9.61 4.10 -7.27
C GLY A 385 8.52 3.32 -6.52
N ILE A 386 7.92 2.31 -7.17
CA ILE A 386 6.82 1.54 -6.58
C ILE A 386 7.31 0.37 -5.70
N GLN A 387 8.62 0.07 -5.66
CA GLN A 387 9.14 -1.17 -5.06
C GLN A 387 8.75 -1.36 -3.59
N LYS A 388 8.75 -0.28 -2.80
CA LYS A 388 8.42 -0.33 -1.37
C LYS A 388 6.95 -0.66 -1.17
N THR A 389 6.09 -0.08 -1.99
CA THR A 389 4.64 -0.34 -1.96
C THR A 389 4.33 -1.77 -2.40
N ILE A 390 4.94 -2.25 -3.49
CA ILE A 390 4.76 -3.64 -3.92
C ILE A 390 5.25 -4.61 -2.85
N HIS A 391 6.40 -4.33 -2.21
CA HIS A 391 6.91 -5.14 -1.10
C HIS A 391 5.89 -5.20 0.06
N ALA A 392 5.42 -4.02 0.49
CA ALA A 392 4.42 -3.88 1.53
C ALA A 392 3.13 -4.67 1.24
N LEU A 393 2.60 -4.56 0.02
CA LEU A 393 1.38 -5.25 -0.37
C LEU A 393 1.58 -6.76 -0.50
N SER A 394 2.75 -7.21 -0.97
CA SER A 394 3.04 -8.64 -1.04
C SER A 394 3.07 -9.29 0.34
N CYS A 395 3.57 -8.59 1.36
CA CYS A 395 3.67 -9.13 2.73
C CYS A 395 2.41 -9.00 3.59
N ASN A 396 1.48 -8.09 3.28
CA ASN A 396 0.36 -7.79 4.16
C ASN A 396 -0.91 -8.58 3.83
N ASN A 397 -1.57 -9.16 4.84
CA ASN A 397 -2.87 -9.78 4.68
C ASN A 397 -3.99 -8.74 4.70
N ASP A 398 -4.51 -8.41 3.53
CA ASP A 398 -5.86 -7.89 3.44
C ASP A 398 -6.79 -9.10 3.61
N GLY A 399 -7.30 -9.33 4.82
CA GLY A 399 -8.19 -10.44 5.19
C GLY A 399 -9.55 -10.47 4.46
N LYS A 400 -9.62 -9.94 3.24
CA LYS A 400 -10.73 -9.98 2.30
C LYS A 400 -10.16 -10.13 0.89
N LEU A 401 -9.96 -11.38 0.47
CA LEU A 401 -10.02 -11.75 -0.94
C LEU A 401 -11.47 -12.09 -1.27
#